data_AF-A0A259PKY7-F1
#
_entry.id   AF-A0A259PKY7-F1
#
_cell.length_a   1.000
_cell.length_b   1.000
_cell.length_c   1.000
_cell.angle_alpha   90.00
_cell.angle_beta   90.00
_cell.angle_gamma   90.00
#
_symmetry.space_group_name_H-M   'P 1'
#
loop_
_entity.id
_entity.type
_entity.pdbx_description
1 polymer ?
#
loop_
_entity_poly.entity_id
_entity_poly.type
_entity_poly.pdbx_seq_one_letter_code
_entity_poly.pdbx_strand_id
1 'polypeptide(L)'
;MAKQAKTLNQQELRRVLDYVATRKHSLRNRALITISMYSGMRCGEISNLLYSDVIDAEGKVRNEIRLRAEDTKTKEARTVFVSEKLQKELQQYAKVYKPKDANVKFIYSQKEDSDGFSPNTLCQLYFNIYKGAGLLNCSSHSGRRTFATEIANKGVSIRVLQKLLGHKNIQTTAIYVDANDDMLRKAVNLA
;
A
#
# COMPACT_ATOMS: atom_id res chain seq x y z
N MET A 1 23.27 -10.88 2.61
CA MET A 1 22.21 -9.85 2.68
C MET A 1 20.87 -10.50 2.44
N ALA A 2 19.86 -10.28 3.27
CA ALA A 2 18.52 -10.85 3.05
C ALA A 2 17.97 -10.36 1.70
N LYS A 3 17.45 -11.30 0.89
CA LYS A 3 16.93 -10.99 -0.45
C LYS A 3 15.76 -10.03 -0.33
N GLN A 4 15.89 -8.93 -1.02
CA GLN A 4 14.97 -7.81 -1.01
C GLN A 4 13.66 -8.22 -1.73
N ALA A 5 12.47 -7.86 -1.19
CA ALA A 5 11.18 -8.31 -1.73
C ALA A 5 10.97 -7.86 -3.19
N LYS A 6 10.47 -8.74 -4.06
CA LYS A 6 10.25 -8.47 -5.48
C LYS A 6 9.25 -7.32 -5.70
N THR A 7 9.52 -6.45 -6.67
CA THR A 7 8.55 -5.46 -7.22
C THR A 7 7.68 -6.11 -8.29
N LEU A 8 6.47 -5.59 -8.49
CA LEU A 8 5.52 -6.12 -9.45
C LEU A 8 5.49 -5.24 -10.70
N ASN A 9 5.43 -5.86 -11.87
CA ASN A 9 5.01 -5.16 -13.09
C ASN A 9 3.47 -5.16 -13.24
N GLN A 10 2.95 -4.48 -14.26
CA GLN A 10 1.50 -4.37 -14.47
C GLN A 10 0.81 -5.71 -14.76
N GLN A 11 1.47 -6.64 -15.47
CA GLN A 11 0.93 -7.98 -15.73
C GLN A 11 0.86 -8.81 -14.45
N GLU A 12 1.88 -8.70 -13.60
CA GLU A 12 1.93 -9.39 -12.30
C GLU A 12 0.90 -8.83 -11.32
N LEU A 13 0.74 -7.51 -11.26
CA LEU A 13 -0.33 -6.88 -10.49
C LEU A 13 -1.69 -7.39 -10.97
N ARG A 14 -1.94 -7.39 -12.28
CA ARG A 14 -3.18 -7.92 -12.85
C ARG A 14 -3.41 -9.38 -12.44
N ARG A 15 -2.39 -10.23 -12.58
CA ARG A 15 -2.45 -11.65 -12.16
C ARG A 15 -2.80 -11.80 -10.68
N VAL A 16 -2.25 -10.97 -9.80
CA VAL A 16 -2.59 -10.97 -8.37
C VAL A 16 -4.04 -10.58 -8.14
N LEU A 17 -4.52 -9.53 -8.81
CA LEU A 17 -5.90 -9.07 -8.68
C LEU A 17 -6.91 -10.10 -9.24
N ASP A 18 -6.59 -10.74 -10.37
CA ASP A 18 -7.39 -11.81 -10.97
C ASP A 18 -7.45 -13.02 -10.03
N TYR A 19 -6.31 -13.42 -9.44
CA TYR A 19 -6.27 -14.46 -8.42
C TYR A 19 -7.18 -14.10 -7.23
N VAL A 20 -7.07 -12.88 -6.70
CA VAL A 20 -7.89 -12.40 -5.57
C VAL A 20 -9.38 -12.41 -5.90
N ALA A 21 -9.76 -12.06 -7.14
CA ALA A 21 -11.16 -12.03 -7.57
C ALA A 21 -11.87 -13.38 -7.45
N THR A 22 -11.12 -14.49 -7.58
CA THR A 22 -11.65 -15.87 -7.47
C THR A 22 -11.79 -16.38 -6.03
N ARG A 23 -11.42 -15.59 -5.01
CA ARG A 23 -11.34 -16.02 -3.62
C ARG A 23 -12.38 -15.33 -2.74
N LYS A 24 -12.66 -15.94 -1.59
CA LYS A 24 -13.47 -15.31 -0.54
C LYS A 24 -12.84 -13.98 -0.12
N HIS A 25 -13.69 -13.02 0.27
CA HIS A 25 -13.27 -11.67 0.66
C HIS A 25 -12.49 -10.93 -0.45
N SER A 26 -12.83 -11.17 -1.71
CA SER A 26 -12.17 -10.60 -2.89
C SER A 26 -12.04 -9.08 -2.82
N LEU A 27 -13.12 -8.36 -2.50
CA LEU A 27 -13.10 -6.89 -2.37
C LEU A 27 -12.18 -6.40 -1.26
N ARG A 28 -12.17 -7.06 -0.08
CA ARG A 28 -11.25 -6.73 1.03
C ARG A 28 -9.80 -6.93 0.60
N ASN A 29 -9.50 -8.08 0.02
CA ASN A 29 -8.14 -8.44 -0.37
C ASN A 29 -7.65 -7.53 -1.53
N ARG A 30 -8.54 -7.15 -2.46
CA ARG A 30 -8.27 -6.18 -3.53
C ARG A 30 -7.96 -4.80 -2.96
N ALA A 31 -8.74 -4.31 -2.00
CA ALA A 31 -8.45 -3.07 -1.28
C ALA A 31 -7.07 -3.14 -0.60
N LEU A 32 -6.77 -4.24 0.08
CA LEU A 32 -5.48 -4.50 0.73
C LEU A 32 -4.29 -4.34 -0.23
N ILE A 33 -4.32 -5.06 -1.36
CA ILE A 33 -3.26 -5.00 -2.38
C ILE A 33 -3.14 -3.58 -2.94
N THR A 34 -4.25 -2.96 -3.29
CA THR A 34 -4.25 -1.62 -3.92
C THR A 34 -3.79 -0.52 -2.97
N ILE A 35 -4.07 -0.59 -1.66
CA ILE A 35 -3.47 0.32 -0.67
C ILE A 35 -1.94 0.21 -0.75
N SER A 36 -1.38 -1.00 -0.62
CA SER A 36 0.07 -1.17 -0.68
C SER A 36 0.69 -0.64 -1.98
N MET A 37 0.05 -0.92 -3.12
CA MET A 37 0.53 -0.54 -4.45
C MET A 37 0.41 0.95 -4.76
N TYR A 38 -0.60 1.65 -4.21
CA TYR A 38 -0.91 3.03 -4.61
C TYR A 38 -0.68 4.08 -3.53
N SER A 39 -0.41 3.68 -2.29
CA SER A 39 -0.08 4.61 -1.19
C SER A 39 1.31 4.38 -0.61
N GLY A 40 1.95 3.27 -0.95
CA GLY A 40 3.24 2.90 -0.41
C GLY A 40 3.23 2.61 1.10
N MET A 41 2.07 2.43 1.73
CA MET A 41 1.99 2.18 3.18
C MET A 41 2.66 0.86 3.59
N ARG A 42 3.20 0.83 4.81
CA ARG A 42 3.73 -0.41 5.41
C ARG A 42 2.59 -1.32 5.88
N CYS A 43 2.84 -2.63 5.94
CA CYS A 43 1.84 -3.60 6.40
C CYS A 43 1.25 -3.25 7.78
N GLY A 44 2.09 -2.85 8.74
CA GLY A 44 1.64 -2.43 10.07
C GLY A 44 0.76 -1.16 10.04
N GLU A 45 1.08 -0.21 9.17
CA GLU A 45 0.26 0.99 8.97
C GLU A 45 -1.11 0.59 8.39
N ILE A 46 -1.14 -0.35 7.44
CA ILE A 46 -2.39 -0.84 6.83
C ILE A 46 -3.23 -1.65 7.83
N SER A 47 -2.62 -2.48 8.67
CA SER A 47 -3.36 -3.28 9.67
C SER A 47 -4.02 -2.43 10.74
N ASN A 48 -3.50 -1.22 10.99
CA ASN A 48 -4.01 -0.33 12.03
C ASN A 48 -4.87 0.81 11.49
N LEU A 49 -5.14 0.86 10.18
CA LEU A 49 -6.08 1.83 9.63
C LEU A 49 -7.46 1.61 10.23
N LEU A 50 -8.08 2.66 10.77
CA LEU A 50 -9.46 2.65 11.20
C LEU A 50 -10.40 2.97 10.04
N TYR A 51 -11.65 2.57 10.14
CA TYR A 51 -12.66 2.91 9.14
C TYR A 51 -12.82 4.42 9.00
N SER A 52 -12.85 5.14 10.13
CA SER A 52 -12.91 6.61 10.20
C SER A 52 -11.67 7.32 9.63
N ASP A 53 -10.51 6.66 9.58
CA ASP A 53 -9.30 7.20 8.94
C ASP A 53 -9.44 7.25 7.41
N VAL A 54 -10.27 6.38 6.83
CA VAL A 54 -10.40 6.19 5.38
C VAL A 54 -11.69 6.77 4.82
N ILE A 55 -12.79 6.66 5.57
CA ILE A 55 -14.13 7.06 5.16
C ILE A 55 -14.56 8.29 5.97
N ASP A 56 -15.13 9.29 5.28
CA ASP A 56 -15.69 10.48 5.91
C ASP A 56 -17.13 10.24 6.42
N ALA A 57 -17.73 11.27 7.02
CA ALA A 57 -19.07 11.19 7.60
C ALA A 57 -20.16 10.97 6.52
N GLU A 58 -19.87 11.37 5.28
CA GLU A 58 -20.72 11.23 4.10
C GLU A 58 -20.57 9.86 3.41
N GLY A 59 -19.69 8.98 3.93
CA GLY A 59 -19.46 7.65 3.39
C GLY A 59 -18.56 7.61 2.16
N LYS A 60 -17.81 8.68 1.89
CA LYS A 60 -16.84 8.78 0.80
C LYS A 60 -15.42 8.53 1.30
N VAL A 61 -14.58 8.03 0.41
CA VAL A 61 -13.15 7.86 0.71
C VAL A 61 -12.48 9.23 0.77
N ARG A 62 -11.73 9.49 1.85
CA ARG A 62 -10.98 10.72 2.05
C ARG A 62 -9.85 10.85 1.02
N ASN A 63 -9.52 12.10 0.67
CA ASN A 63 -8.37 12.42 -0.19
C ASN A 63 -7.02 12.21 0.52
N GLU A 64 -7.04 12.18 1.86
CA GLU A 64 -5.87 12.09 2.72
C GLU A 64 -6.18 11.18 3.91
N ILE A 65 -5.20 10.35 4.28
CA ILE A 65 -5.26 9.48 5.45
C ILE A 65 -4.13 9.90 6.40
N ARG A 66 -4.49 10.30 7.62
CA ARG A 66 -3.52 10.68 8.64
C ARG A 66 -3.10 9.45 9.44
N LEU A 67 -1.85 9.04 9.29
CA LEU A 67 -1.28 7.97 10.10
C LEU A 67 -0.81 8.53 11.45
N ARG A 68 -1.29 7.94 12.54
CA ARG A 68 -0.86 8.28 13.91
C ARG A 68 0.60 7.87 14.11
N ALA A 69 1.32 8.57 14.98
CA ALA A 69 2.73 8.29 15.24
C ALA A 69 2.95 6.85 15.72
N GLU A 70 2.11 6.37 16.63
CA GLU A 70 2.15 5.00 17.19
C GLU A 70 1.99 3.89 16.14
N ASP A 71 1.26 4.15 15.06
CA ASP A 71 1.04 3.21 13.96
C ASP A 71 2.21 3.18 12.95
N THR A 72 3.17 4.10 13.09
CA THR A 72 4.33 4.17 12.20
C THR A 72 5.57 3.57 12.84
N LYS A 73 6.37 2.87 12.04
CA LYS A 73 7.68 2.34 12.49
C LYS A 73 8.61 3.44 13.02
N THR A 74 8.48 4.66 12.50
CA THR A 74 9.34 5.80 12.84
C THR A 74 8.87 6.55 14.08
N LYS A 75 7.68 6.23 14.61
CA LYS A 75 6.99 6.99 15.66
C LYS A 75 6.75 8.46 15.27
N GLU A 76 6.44 8.69 14.00
CA GLU A 76 6.16 10.02 13.45
C GLU A 76 4.88 9.99 12.64
N ALA A 77 3.94 10.86 12.97
CA ALA A 77 2.71 11.00 12.20
C ALA A 77 3.05 11.46 10.76
N ARG A 78 2.32 10.93 9.79
CA ARG A 78 2.45 11.36 8.39
C ARG A 78 1.12 11.28 7.67
N THR A 79 0.94 12.15 6.69
CA THR A 79 -0.22 12.10 5.80
C THR A 79 0.11 11.23 4.59
N VAL A 80 -0.81 10.35 4.26
CA VAL A 80 -0.83 9.58 3.03
C VAL A 80 -1.85 10.22 2.10
N PHE A 81 -1.39 10.72 0.96
CA PHE A 81 -2.27 11.26 -0.08
C PHE A 81 -2.88 10.12 -0.90
N VAL A 82 -4.19 10.14 -1.07
CA VAL A 82 -4.97 9.07 -1.69
C VAL A 82 -5.34 9.49 -3.12
N SER A 83 -4.66 8.90 -4.11
CA SER A 83 -4.98 9.13 -5.52
C SER A 83 -6.42 8.73 -5.86
N GLU A 84 -7.01 9.37 -6.87
CA GLU A 84 -8.36 9.02 -7.36
C GLU A 84 -8.51 7.53 -7.70
N LYS A 85 -7.45 6.92 -8.24
CA LYS A 85 -7.42 5.48 -8.53
C LYS A 85 -7.60 4.66 -7.25
N LEU A 86 -6.87 5.00 -6.19
CA LEU A 86 -7.01 4.33 -4.91
C LEU A 86 -8.38 4.61 -4.29
N GLN A 87 -8.90 5.84 -4.35
CA GLN A 87 -10.23 6.16 -3.86
C GLN A 87 -11.31 5.28 -4.50
N LYS A 88 -11.27 5.10 -5.83
CA LYS A 88 -12.20 4.22 -6.56
C LYS A 88 -12.14 2.78 -6.04
N GLU A 89 -10.94 2.25 -5.81
CA GLU A 89 -10.73 0.89 -5.27
C GLU A 89 -11.29 0.74 -3.86
N LEU A 90 -10.99 1.70 -2.97
CA LEU A 90 -11.45 1.69 -1.58
C LEU A 90 -12.97 1.88 -1.48
N GLN A 91 -13.56 2.71 -2.35
CA GLN A 91 -15.00 2.93 -2.37
C GLN A 91 -15.76 1.64 -2.72
N GLN A 92 -15.24 0.79 -3.62
CA GLN A 92 -15.89 -0.50 -3.91
C GLN A 92 -15.92 -1.41 -2.68
N TYR A 93 -14.87 -1.39 -1.87
CA TYR A 93 -14.83 -2.15 -0.64
C TYR A 93 -15.74 -1.54 0.45
N ALA A 94 -15.73 -0.22 0.61
CA ALA A 94 -16.58 0.48 1.58
C ALA A 94 -18.09 0.32 1.31
N LYS A 95 -18.50 0.03 0.05
CA LYS A 95 -19.89 -0.30 -0.28
C LYS A 95 -20.38 -1.57 0.42
N VAL A 96 -19.49 -2.57 0.59
CA VAL A 96 -19.84 -3.86 1.17
C VAL A 96 -19.47 -3.98 2.65
N TYR A 97 -18.45 -3.24 3.10
CA TYR A 97 -18.04 -3.22 4.49
C TYR A 97 -18.54 -1.94 5.16
N LYS A 98 -19.58 -2.09 5.98
CA LYS A 98 -20.21 -1.01 6.75
C LYS A 98 -20.28 -1.42 8.22
N PRO A 99 -19.18 -1.22 8.99
CA PRO A 99 -19.19 -1.54 10.40
C PRO A 99 -20.17 -0.62 11.15
N LYS A 100 -20.71 -1.10 12.28
CA LYS A 100 -21.58 -0.29 13.14
C LYS A 100 -20.83 0.84 13.84
N ASP A 101 -19.57 0.58 14.18
CA ASP A 101 -18.64 1.54 14.79
C ASP A 101 -17.56 1.90 13.76
N ALA A 102 -17.31 3.20 13.58
CA ALA A 102 -16.29 3.69 12.66
C ALA A 102 -14.86 3.60 13.24
N ASN A 103 -14.71 3.33 14.55
CA ASN A 103 -13.42 3.18 15.22
C ASN A 103 -12.86 1.75 15.20
N VAL A 104 -13.42 0.87 14.37
CA VAL A 104 -12.84 -0.45 14.08
C VAL A 104 -11.86 -0.39 12.92
N LYS A 105 -11.04 -1.43 12.73
CA LYS A 105 -10.09 -1.44 11.62
C LYS A 105 -10.81 -1.50 10.28
N PHE A 106 -10.30 -0.74 9.33
CA PHE A 106 -10.79 -0.68 7.96
C PHE A 106 -10.71 -2.05 7.27
N ILE A 107 -9.68 -2.85 7.57
CA ILE A 107 -9.52 -4.20 7.01
C ILE A 107 -9.90 -5.25 8.06
N TYR A 108 -11.12 -5.77 7.98
CA TYR A 108 -11.61 -6.81 8.91
C TYR A 108 -10.89 -8.15 8.74
N SER A 109 -10.72 -8.89 9.85
CA SER A 109 -10.22 -10.26 9.85
C SER A 109 -11.36 -11.28 9.92
N GLN A 110 -11.05 -12.56 9.71
CA GLN A 110 -12.05 -13.65 9.82
C GLN A 110 -12.21 -14.16 11.26
N LYS A 111 -11.42 -13.64 12.20
CA LYS A 111 -11.41 -14.14 13.57
C LYS A 111 -12.60 -13.54 14.31
N GLU A 112 -13.40 -14.39 14.95
CA GLU A 112 -14.45 -13.94 15.87
C GLU A 112 -13.83 -13.11 17.00
N ASP A 113 -14.56 -12.09 17.45
CA ASP A 113 -14.13 -11.11 18.47
C ASP A 113 -12.82 -10.37 18.16
N SER A 114 -12.47 -10.23 16.88
CA SER A 114 -11.32 -9.46 16.41
C SER A 114 -11.75 -8.14 15.79
N ASP A 115 -11.02 -7.08 16.12
CA ASP A 115 -11.17 -5.75 15.52
C ASP A 115 -10.58 -5.65 14.09
N GLY A 116 -9.88 -6.68 13.61
CA GLY A 116 -9.19 -6.71 12.32
C GLY A 116 -7.86 -7.48 12.35
N PHE A 117 -7.06 -7.39 11.29
CA PHE A 117 -5.78 -8.12 11.25
C PHE A 117 -4.76 -7.56 12.25
N SER A 118 -3.88 -8.42 12.75
CA SER A 118 -2.61 -7.99 13.33
C SER A 118 -1.56 -7.77 12.22
N PRO A 119 -0.51 -6.97 12.43
CA PRO A 119 0.54 -6.78 11.42
C PRO A 119 1.14 -8.10 10.90
N ASN A 120 1.35 -9.07 11.80
CA ASN A 120 1.93 -10.37 11.47
C ASN A 120 0.98 -11.23 10.61
N THR A 121 -0.29 -11.32 11.01
CA THR A 121 -1.29 -12.09 10.24
C THR A 121 -1.58 -11.45 8.89
N LEU A 122 -1.52 -10.11 8.81
CA LEU A 122 -1.63 -9.38 7.54
C LEU A 122 -0.42 -9.66 6.63
N CYS A 123 0.80 -9.69 7.17
CA CYS A 123 2.00 -10.09 6.42
C CYS A 123 1.87 -11.51 5.84
N GLN A 124 1.34 -12.45 6.63
CA GLN A 124 1.08 -13.81 6.17
C GLN A 124 0.02 -13.85 5.05
N LEU A 125 -1.05 -13.05 5.17
CA LEU A 125 -2.06 -12.93 4.12
C LEU A 125 -1.44 -12.42 2.80
N TYR A 126 -0.62 -11.37 2.84
CA TYR A 126 0.11 -10.91 1.65
C TYR A 126 0.95 -12.03 1.03
N PHE A 127 1.76 -12.70 1.84
CA PHE A 127 2.60 -13.80 1.37
C PHE A 127 1.77 -14.89 0.69
N ASN A 128 0.66 -15.30 1.30
CA ASN A 128 -0.22 -16.33 0.76
C ASN A 128 -0.92 -15.89 -0.53
N ILE A 129 -1.35 -14.63 -0.63
CA ILE A 129 -1.93 -14.08 -1.87
C ILE A 129 -0.91 -14.12 -3.01
N TYR A 130 0.31 -13.62 -2.78
CA TYR A 130 1.34 -13.62 -3.83
C TYR A 130 1.76 -15.04 -4.22
N LYS A 131 1.96 -15.93 -3.24
CA LYS A 131 2.27 -17.34 -3.48
C LYS A 131 1.15 -18.02 -4.28
N GLY A 132 -0.10 -17.79 -3.92
CA GLY A 132 -1.27 -18.33 -4.61
C GLY A 132 -1.42 -17.79 -6.04
N ALA A 133 -1.02 -16.55 -6.27
CA ALA A 133 -0.91 -15.98 -7.60
C ALA A 133 0.33 -16.47 -8.38
N GLY A 134 1.16 -17.34 -7.81
CA GLY A 134 2.36 -17.90 -8.45
C GLY A 134 3.55 -16.93 -8.53
N LEU A 135 3.58 -15.90 -7.67
CA LEU A 135 4.70 -14.96 -7.60
C LEU A 135 5.67 -15.36 -6.48
N LEU A 136 6.93 -15.56 -6.87
CA LEU A 136 8.02 -15.89 -5.94
C LEU A 136 8.71 -14.63 -5.41
N ASN A 137 9.32 -14.74 -4.22
CA ASN A 137 10.05 -13.66 -3.55
C ASN A 137 9.22 -12.39 -3.26
N CYS A 138 7.89 -12.51 -3.22
CA CYS A 138 7.00 -11.42 -2.87
C CYS A 138 6.62 -11.47 -1.38
N SER A 139 6.38 -10.30 -0.79
CA SER A 139 5.96 -10.15 0.60
C SER A 139 5.10 -8.90 0.78
N SER A 140 4.69 -8.59 2.00
CA SER A 140 3.94 -7.35 2.30
C SER A 140 4.68 -6.06 1.93
N HIS A 141 5.99 -6.12 1.68
CA HIS A 141 6.78 -4.99 1.17
C HIS A 141 6.73 -4.84 -0.35
N SER A 142 6.33 -5.87 -1.11
CA SER A 142 6.35 -5.85 -2.57
C SER A 142 5.54 -4.70 -3.17
N GLY A 143 4.35 -4.43 -2.63
CA GLY A 143 3.52 -3.33 -3.12
C GLY A 143 4.12 -1.96 -2.84
N ARG A 144 4.57 -1.74 -1.59
CA ARG A 144 5.28 -0.50 -1.22
C ARG A 144 6.53 -0.26 -2.05
N ARG A 145 7.30 -1.31 -2.34
CA ARG A 145 8.48 -1.19 -3.20
C ARG A 145 8.10 -0.83 -4.62
N THR A 146 7.05 -1.43 -5.14
CA THR A 146 6.55 -1.13 -6.48
C THR A 146 6.12 0.33 -6.57
N PHE A 147 5.34 0.81 -5.60
CA PHE A 147 4.99 2.23 -5.47
C PHE A 147 6.24 3.12 -5.48
N ALA A 148 7.23 2.82 -4.65
CA ALA A 148 8.44 3.61 -4.55
C ALA A 148 9.22 3.69 -5.88
N THR A 149 9.42 2.54 -6.53
CA THR A 149 10.09 2.44 -7.83
C THR A 149 9.30 3.15 -8.93
N GLU A 150 7.97 3.00 -8.98
CA GLU A 150 7.14 3.67 -9.99
C GLU A 150 7.19 5.20 -9.85
N ILE A 151 7.17 5.73 -8.63
CA ILE A 151 7.28 7.17 -8.38
C ILE A 151 8.69 7.69 -8.71
N ALA A 152 9.74 6.94 -8.34
CA ALA A 152 11.12 7.29 -8.69
C ALA A 152 11.33 7.34 -10.22
N ASN A 153 10.83 6.34 -10.95
CA ASN A 153 10.92 6.25 -12.41
C ASN A 153 10.18 7.38 -13.14
N LYS A 154 9.25 8.07 -12.46
CA LYS A 154 8.58 9.28 -12.98
C LYS A 154 9.39 10.56 -12.76
N GLY A 155 10.62 10.46 -12.23
CA GLY A 155 11.51 11.60 -12.00
C GLY A 155 11.13 12.45 -10.78
N VAL A 156 10.31 11.92 -9.87
CA VAL A 156 9.96 12.63 -8.64
C VAL A 156 11.21 12.75 -7.76
N SER A 157 11.42 13.94 -7.18
CA SER A 157 12.60 14.19 -6.35
C SER A 157 12.68 13.21 -5.17
N ILE A 158 13.91 12.79 -4.85
CA ILE A 158 14.16 11.85 -3.75
C ILE A 158 13.59 12.35 -2.41
N ARG A 159 13.55 13.67 -2.19
CA ARG A 159 12.99 14.28 -0.97
C ARG A 159 11.47 14.15 -0.90
N VAL A 160 10.77 14.30 -2.02
CA VAL A 160 9.32 14.05 -2.09
C VAL A 160 9.04 12.56 -1.86
N LEU A 161 9.78 11.67 -2.52
CA LEU A 161 9.64 10.23 -2.33
C LEU A 161 9.91 9.81 -0.87
N GLN A 162 10.93 10.38 -0.23
CA GLN A 162 11.25 10.13 1.18
C GLN A 162 10.08 10.48 2.10
N LYS A 163 9.44 11.63 1.86
CA LYS A 163 8.26 12.09 2.63
C LYS A 163 7.04 11.19 2.36
N LEU A 164 6.78 10.83 1.11
CA LEU A 164 5.71 9.89 0.74
C LEU A 164 5.88 8.52 1.39
N LEU A 165 7.12 8.06 1.57
CA LEU A 165 7.41 6.78 2.22
C LEU A 165 7.51 6.89 3.74
N GLY A 166 7.72 8.08 4.31
CA GLY A 166 8.01 8.23 5.74
C GLY A 166 9.31 7.53 6.12
N HIS A 167 10.39 7.81 5.37
CA HIS A 167 11.74 7.35 5.69
C HIS A 167 12.51 8.44 6.45
N LYS A 168 13.03 8.11 7.64
CA LYS A 168 13.91 9.00 8.41
C LYS A 168 15.24 9.23 7.70
N ASN A 169 15.81 8.15 7.19
CA ASN A 169 17.11 8.14 6.54
C ASN A 169 16.94 8.18 5.01
N ILE A 170 17.60 9.14 4.36
CA ILE A 170 17.50 9.36 2.90
C ILE A 170 18.11 8.20 2.11
N GLN A 171 19.15 7.54 2.63
CA GLN A 171 19.80 6.38 2.02
C GLN A 171 18.83 5.20 1.88
N THR A 172 17.84 5.07 2.78
CA THR A 172 16.76 4.06 2.62
C THR A 172 15.84 4.37 1.44
N THR A 173 15.75 5.63 1.03
CA THR A 173 14.99 6.05 -0.16
C THR A 173 15.84 5.97 -1.43
N ALA A 174 17.14 6.22 -1.31
CA ALA A 174 18.09 6.21 -2.42
C ALA A 174 18.11 4.87 -3.18
N ILE A 175 17.85 3.74 -2.50
CA ILE A 175 17.78 2.41 -3.14
C ILE A 175 16.68 2.26 -4.22
N TYR A 176 15.77 3.24 -4.33
CA TYR A 176 14.72 3.26 -5.37
C TYR A 176 15.01 4.24 -6.49
N VAL A 177 16.02 5.10 -6.33
CA VAL A 177 16.36 6.19 -7.23
C VAL A 177 17.70 5.85 -7.87
N ASP A 178 17.68 4.90 -8.80
CA ASP A 178 18.83 4.62 -9.65
C ASP A 178 18.70 5.46 -10.93
N ALA A 179 19.78 6.15 -11.31
CA ALA A 179 19.85 6.76 -12.62
C ALA A 179 19.86 5.66 -13.68
N ASN A 180 18.91 5.69 -14.60
CA ASN A 180 18.93 4.87 -15.81
C ASN A 180 18.99 5.76 -17.04
N ASP A 181 19.47 5.19 -18.16
CA ASP A 181 19.70 5.94 -19.39
C ASP A 181 18.45 6.67 -19.89
N ASP A 182 17.26 6.11 -19.68
CA ASP A 182 16.01 6.76 -20.10
C ASP A 182 15.69 7.99 -19.25
N MET A 183 15.96 7.95 -17.94
CA MET A 183 15.85 9.11 -17.07
C MET A 183 16.86 10.19 -17.45
N LEU A 184 18.11 9.80 -17.76
CA LEU A 184 19.15 10.73 -18.21
C LEU A 184 18.79 11.39 -19.55
N ARG A 185 18.35 10.61 -20.54
CA ARG A 185 17.87 11.13 -21.83
C ARG A 185 16.71 12.09 -21.67
N LYS A 186 15.69 11.73 -20.87
CA LYS A 186 14.56 12.61 -20.58
C LYS A 186 15.00 13.91 -19.91
N ALA A 187 15.93 13.83 -18.95
CA ALA A 187 16.42 15.01 -18.24
C ALA A 187 17.17 15.98 -19.17
N VAL A 188 18.01 15.48 -20.07
CA VAL A 188 18.73 16.31 -21.05
C VAL A 188 17.75 16.98 -22.03
N ASN A 189 16.71 16.28 -22.47
CA ASN A 189 15.70 16.82 -23.40
C ASN A 189 14.76 17.88 -22.77
N LEU A 190 14.87 18.14 -21.46
CA LEU A 190 14.13 19.23 -20.78
C LEU A 190 14.88 20.56 -20.78
N ALA A 191 16.16 20.56 -21.16
CA ALA A 191 16.99 21.76 -21.29
C ALA A 191 16.81 22.41 -22.67
#